data_AF-A0A6N7PYT0-F1
#
_entry.id   AF-A0A6N7PYT0-F1
#
_cell.length_a   1.000
_cell.length_b   1.000
_cell.length_c   1.000
_cell.angle_alpha   90.00
_cell.angle_beta   90.00
_cell.angle_gamma   90.00
#
_symmetry.space_group_name_H-M   'P 1'
#
loop_
_entity.id
_entity.type
_entity.pdbx_description
1 polymer ?
#
loop_
_entity_poly.entity_id
_entity_poly.type
_entity_poly.pdbx_seq_one_letter_code
_entity_poly.pdbx_strand_id
1 'polypeptide(L)'
;MIARIEQKKQHRLCVLNRLYDETDGDTHAYVIGDQFFDGFTKEGISPSDAESAFRWLADEGLAKFHGSLLMIKHQGVVEIEQSREAPDEDTDHFPAAVIHQVNHFHGTVGGVQTGSHNTMSVAQQINAPAEIIGHFAALREAAQRLPEDKRSTAIEMVEGLEEEAKLDKPRKGRVESYGKTLVSLLVTMGPIIKMIVDWIATKH
;
A
#
# COMPACT_ATOMS: atom_id res chain seq x y z
N MET A 1 22.23 -4.82 14.88
CA MET A 1 22.91 -4.91 13.56
C MET A 1 22.04 -5.59 12.50
N ILE A 2 21.40 -6.72 12.82
CA ILE A 2 20.49 -7.46 11.92
C ILE A 2 19.28 -6.62 11.44
N ALA A 3 18.61 -5.89 12.32
CA ALA A 3 17.45 -5.05 11.96
C ALA A 3 17.74 -4.00 10.87
N ARG A 4 18.99 -3.51 10.78
CA ARG A 4 19.39 -2.50 9.79
C ARG A 4 19.61 -3.09 8.40
N ILE A 5 19.93 -4.38 8.30
CA ILE A 5 20.13 -5.06 7.01
C ILE A 5 18.76 -5.40 6.41
N GLU A 6 17.85 -5.90 7.23
CA GLU A 6 16.50 -6.26 6.77
C GLU A 6 15.72 -5.04 6.26
N GLN A 7 15.77 -3.92 7.01
CA GLN A 7 15.17 -2.66 6.58
C GLN A 7 15.71 -2.19 5.22
N LYS A 8 17.01 -2.34 4.98
CA LYS A 8 17.60 -2.00 3.68
C LYS A 8 17.07 -2.90 2.55
N LYS A 9 16.90 -4.20 2.82
CA LYS A 9 16.30 -5.13 1.84
C LYS A 9 14.86 -4.77 1.51
N GLN A 10 14.06 -4.43 2.52
CA GLN A 10 12.69 -3.93 2.33
C GLN A 10 12.67 -2.66 1.46
N HIS A 11 13.52 -1.67 1.76
CA HIS A 11 13.57 -0.44 0.97
C HIS A 11 13.95 -0.72 -0.49
N ARG A 12 14.90 -1.63 -0.75
CA ARG A 12 15.30 -2.04 -2.10
C ARG A 12 14.15 -2.67 -2.86
N LEU A 13 13.44 -3.63 -2.26
CA LEU A 13 12.30 -4.28 -2.90
C LEU A 13 11.13 -3.31 -3.11
N CYS A 14 10.89 -2.40 -2.16
CA CYS A 14 9.88 -1.35 -2.29
C CYS A 14 10.20 -0.40 -3.46
N VAL A 15 11.45 0.05 -3.56
CA VAL A 15 11.93 0.88 -4.67
C VAL A 15 11.80 0.17 -6.01
N LEU A 16 12.17 -1.12 -6.08
CA LEU A 16 12.05 -1.89 -7.31
C LEU A 16 10.59 -2.11 -7.72
N ASN A 17 9.69 -2.42 -6.78
CA ASN A 17 8.26 -2.55 -7.03
C ASN A 17 7.65 -1.26 -7.56
N ARG A 18 7.95 -0.13 -6.93
CA ARG A 18 7.48 1.19 -7.37
C ARG A 18 7.96 1.49 -8.80
N LEU A 19 9.24 1.23 -9.09
CA LEU A 19 9.79 1.43 -10.41
C LEU A 19 9.11 0.53 -11.45
N TYR A 20 8.85 -0.73 -11.10
CA TYR A 20 8.09 -1.66 -11.93
C TYR A 20 6.68 -1.12 -12.22
N ASP A 21 5.95 -0.71 -11.19
CA ASP A 21 4.57 -0.24 -11.32
C ASP A 21 4.46 1.06 -12.12
N GLU A 22 5.39 2.01 -11.94
CA GLU A 22 5.40 3.27 -12.70
C GLU A 22 5.85 3.10 -14.15
N THR A 23 6.58 2.02 -14.46
CA THR A 23 7.02 1.68 -15.83
C THR A 23 6.16 0.61 -16.50
N ASP A 24 5.20 0.02 -15.78
CA ASP A 24 4.44 -1.17 -16.19
C ASP A 24 5.35 -2.31 -16.67
N GLY A 25 6.53 -2.43 -16.05
CA GLY A 25 7.57 -3.39 -16.44
C GLY A 25 8.26 -3.10 -17.79
N ASP A 26 7.95 -1.99 -18.48
CA ASP A 26 8.61 -1.66 -19.75
C ASP A 26 10.04 -1.15 -19.52
N THR A 27 11.01 -1.96 -19.96
CA THR A 27 12.45 -1.67 -19.88
C THR A 27 12.92 -0.46 -20.71
N HIS A 28 12.05 0.11 -21.57
CA HIS A 28 12.28 1.34 -22.32
C HIS A 28 11.57 2.55 -21.72
N ALA A 29 10.62 2.34 -20.82
CA ALA A 29 10.00 3.42 -20.06
C ALA A 29 10.96 3.96 -19.00
N TYR A 30 10.69 5.18 -18.56
CA TYR A 30 11.51 5.86 -17.57
C TYR A 30 10.67 6.73 -16.65
N VAL A 31 11.21 6.97 -15.45
CA VAL A 31 10.67 7.93 -14.49
C VAL A 31 11.73 8.99 -14.17
N ILE A 32 11.30 10.16 -13.72
CA ILE A 32 12.19 11.27 -13.35
C ILE A 32 12.65 11.07 -11.90
N GLY A 33 13.97 11.00 -11.67
CA GLY A 33 14.54 10.62 -10.39
C GLY A 33 14.06 11.43 -9.20
N ASP A 34 14.08 12.76 -9.29
CA ASP A 34 13.68 13.64 -8.18
C ASP A 34 12.23 13.38 -7.73
N GLN A 35 11.30 13.30 -8.69
CA GLN A 35 9.88 13.03 -8.40
C GLN A 35 9.66 11.62 -7.86
N PHE A 36 10.40 10.66 -8.40
CA PHE A 36 10.32 9.27 -7.98
C PHE A 36 10.78 9.09 -6.52
N PHE A 37 11.93 9.65 -6.15
CA PHE A 37 12.45 9.52 -4.77
C PHE A 37 11.63 10.30 -3.75
N ASP A 38 11.12 11.48 -4.11
CA ASP A 38 10.25 12.26 -3.22
C ASP A 38 8.93 11.52 -2.89
N GLY A 39 8.46 10.68 -3.82
CA GLY A 39 7.25 9.86 -3.67
C GLY A 39 7.24 8.95 -2.44
N PHE A 40 8.42 8.49 -2.02
CA PHE A 40 8.60 7.55 -0.90
C PHE A 40 8.46 8.19 0.49
N THR A 41 8.45 9.52 0.57
CA THR A 41 8.32 10.23 1.86
C THR A 41 7.03 9.86 2.59
N LYS A 42 5.95 9.61 1.83
CA LYS A 42 4.64 9.18 2.38
C LYS A 42 4.66 7.76 2.94
N GLU A 43 5.61 6.96 2.49
CA GLU A 43 5.81 5.57 2.90
C GLU A 43 6.82 5.47 4.06
N GLY A 44 7.33 6.60 4.56
CA GLY A 44 8.29 6.67 5.67
C GLY A 44 9.73 6.39 5.27
N ILE A 45 10.02 6.30 3.97
CA ILE A 45 11.38 6.13 3.44
C ILE A 45 11.89 7.51 3.03
N SER A 46 13.06 7.90 3.54
CA SER A 46 13.65 9.19 3.16
C SER A 46 14.11 9.16 1.69
N PRO A 47 14.06 10.28 0.95
CA PRO A 47 14.53 10.31 -0.45
C PRO A 47 15.98 9.83 -0.61
N SER A 48 16.86 10.11 0.36
CA SER A 48 18.24 9.63 0.36
C SER A 48 18.37 8.13 0.59
N ASP A 49 17.50 7.53 1.42
CA ASP A 49 17.46 6.07 1.59
C ASP A 49 16.90 5.38 0.34
N ALA A 50 15.89 5.97 -0.31
CA ALA A 50 15.33 5.48 -1.57
C ALA A 50 16.37 5.56 -2.71
N GLU A 51 17.10 6.67 -2.82
CA GLU A 51 18.19 6.82 -3.79
C GLU A 51 19.32 5.81 -3.51
N SER A 52 19.70 5.62 -2.26
CA SER A 52 20.70 4.63 -1.85
C SER A 52 20.27 3.19 -2.18
N ALA A 53 19.00 2.88 -1.98
CA ALA A 53 18.41 1.60 -2.37
C ALA A 53 18.43 1.42 -3.91
N PHE A 54 18.07 2.45 -4.67
CA PHE A 54 18.14 2.41 -6.13
C PHE A 54 19.56 2.20 -6.66
N ARG A 55 20.56 2.88 -6.07
CA ARG A 55 21.97 2.68 -6.45
C ARG A 55 22.39 1.22 -6.29
N TRP A 56 21.99 0.59 -5.19
CA TRP A 56 22.23 -0.84 -4.99
C TRP A 56 21.53 -1.68 -6.08
N LEU A 57 20.27 -1.41 -6.41
CA LEU A 57 19.57 -2.11 -7.50
C LEU A 57 20.27 -1.93 -8.86
N ALA A 58 20.87 -0.77 -9.10
CA ALA A 58 21.62 -0.50 -10.31
C ALA A 58 22.93 -1.31 -10.36
N ASP A 59 23.63 -1.41 -9.22
CA ASP A 59 24.86 -2.19 -9.06
C ASP A 59 24.60 -3.71 -9.26
N GLU A 60 23.47 -4.22 -8.77
CA GLU A 60 23.03 -5.61 -8.97
C GLU A 60 22.44 -5.87 -10.37
N GLY A 61 22.36 -4.87 -11.24
CA GLY A 61 21.86 -5.06 -12.60
C GLY A 61 20.33 -5.14 -12.73
N LEU A 62 19.57 -4.77 -11.70
CA LEU A 62 18.10 -4.76 -11.71
C LEU A 62 17.53 -3.44 -12.25
N ALA A 63 18.26 -2.34 -12.12
CA ALA A 63 17.88 -1.02 -12.63
C ALA A 63 19.07 -0.30 -13.30
N LYS A 64 18.84 0.90 -13.84
CA LYS A 64 19.90 1.80 -14.32
C LYS A 64 19.51 3.27 -14.24
N PHE A 65 20.55 4.10 -14.11
CA PHE A 65 20.49 5.54 -14.36
C PHE A 65 20.77 5.85 -15.84
N HIS A 66 20.06 6.83 -16.38
CA HIS A 66 20.39 7.51 -17.64
C HIS A 66 20.26 9.02 -17.44
N GLY A 67 21.32 9.66 -16.94
CA GLY A 67 21.23 11.04 -16.45
C GLY A 67 20.31 11.10 -15.22
N SER A 68 19.27 11.93 -15.26
CA SER A 68 18.24 12.02 -14.23
C SER A 68 17.08 11.03 -14.41
N LEU A 69 17.12 10.22 -15.47
CA LEU A 69 16.08 9.22 -15.75
C LEU A 69 16.43 7.89 -15.08
N LEU A 70 15.42 7.27 -14.48
CA LEU A 70 15.51 5.95 -13.86
C LEU A 70 14.75 4.94 -14.71
N MET A 71 15.35 3.79 -14.94
CA MET A 71 14.77 2.73 -15.78
C MET A 71 14.96 1.37 -15.11
N ILE A 72 13.95 0.52 -15.22
CA ILE A 72 14.05 -0.89 -14.84
C ILE A 72 14.79 -1.68 -15.93
N LYS A 73 15.59 -2.68 -15.54
CA LYS A 73 16.20 -3.63 -16.49
C LYS A 73 15.34 -4.89 -16.54
N HIS A 74 15.52 -5.69 -17.59
CA HIS A 74 14.82 -6.97 -17.73
C HIS A 74 15.00 -7.89 -16.51
N GLN A 75 16.21 -7.94 -15.93
CA GLN A 75 16.43 -8.72 -14.70
C GLN A 75 15.59 -8.19 -13.52
N GLY A 76 15.42 -6.87 -13.39
CA GLY A 76 14.54 -6.29 -12.37
C GLY A 76 13.06 -6.60 -12.61
N VAL A 77 12.63 -6.69 -13.86
CA VAL A 77 11.26 -7.13 -14.23
C VAL A 77 11.04 -8.57 -13.79
N VAL A 78 11.94 -9.48 -14.18
CA VAL A 78 11.86 -10.89 -13.82
C VAL A 78 11.87 -11.08 -12.30
N GLU A 79 12.71 -10.33 -11.58
CA GLU A 79 12.78 -10.35 -10.12
C GLU A 79 11.42 -10.00 -9.47
N ILE A 80 10.75 -8.96 -9.96
CA ILE A 80 9.43 -8.55 -9.44
C ILE A 80 8.34 -9.54 -9.82
N GLU A 81 8.31 -10.01 -11.07
CA GLU A 81 7.34 -11.01 -11.53
C GLU A 81 7.45 -12.29 -10.71
N GLN A 82 8.67 -12.81 -10.50
CA GLN A 82 8.91 -13.97 -9.62
C GLN A 82 8.43 -13.72 -8.20
N SER A 83 8.75 -12.55 -7.62
CA SER A 83 8.31 -12.21 -6.26
C SER A 83 6.78 -12.10 -6.11
N ARG A 84 6.05 -11.81 -7.20
CA ARG A 84 4.59 -11.70 -7.23
C ARG A 84 3.91 -13.03 -7.51
N GLU A 85 4.49 -13.86 -8.38
CA GLU A 85 3.98 -15.18 -8.74
C GLU A 85 4.20 -16.21 -7.62
N ALA A 86 5.35 -16.16 -6.95
CA ALA A 86 5.73 -17.08 -5.87
C ALA A 86 6.22 -16.32 -4.63
N PRO A 87 5.34 -15.61 -3.90
CA PRO A 87 5.75 -14.77 -2.77
C PRO A 87 6.32 -15.54 -1.57
N ASP A 88 6.03 -16.84 -1.48
CA ASP A 88 6.56 -17.75 -0.46
C ASP A 88 7.97 -18.29 -0.79
N GLU A 89 8.52 -17.95 -1.97
CA GLU A 89 9.83 -18.38 -2.42
C GLU A 89 10.83 -17.22 -2.46
N ASP A 90 12.11 -17.54 -2.24
CA ASP A 90 13.20 -16.58 -2.43
C ASP A 90 13.37 -16.30 -3.93
N THR A 91 13.64 -15.05 -4.27
CA THR A 91 14.18 -14.68 -5.58
C THR A 91 15.71 -14.61 -5.52
N ASP A 92 16.36 -14.30 -6.63
CA ASP A 92 17.84 -14.23 -6.69
C ASP A 92 18.40 -13.17 -5.73
N HIS A 93 17.67 -12.06 -5.52
CA HIS A 93 18.13 -10.93 -4.70
C HIS A 93 17.33 -10.71 -3.42
N PHE A 94 16.09 -11.22 -3.33
CA PHE A 94 15.20 -10.98 -2.20
C PHE A 94 14.70 -12.27 -1.56
N PRO A 95 14.89 -12.45 -0.22
CA PRO A 95 14.33 -13.60 0.46
C PRO A 95 12.80 -13.45 0.63
N ALA A 96 12.07 -14.57 0.67
CA ALA A 96 10.62 -14.62 0.80
C ALA A 96 10.10 -13.80 1.98
N ALA A 97 10.82 -13.79 3.10
CA ALA A 97 10.48 -12.99 4.27
C ALA A 97 10.37 -11.48 3.95
N VAL A 98 11.25 -10.94 3.10
CA VAL A 98 11.20 -9.55 2.65
C VAL A 98 10.06 -9.35 1.66
N ILE A 99 9.83 -10.32 0.77
CA ILE A 99 8.75 -10.30 -0.22
C ILE A 99 7.39 -10.23 0.46
N HIS A 100 7.12 -11.07 1.47
CA HIS A 100 5.90 -11.00 2.28
C HIS A 100 5.73 -9.64 2.95
N GLN A 101 6.80 -9.09 3.52
CA GLN A 101 6.75 -7.81 4.22
C GLN A 101 6.44 -6.63 3.29
N VAL A 102 6.90 -6.66 2.04
CA VAL A 102 6.60 -5.59 1.08
C VAL A 102 5.23 -5.80 0.42
N ASN A 103 4.88 -7.03 0.05
CA ASN A 103 3.64 -7.31 -0.69
C ASN A 103 2.37 -7.30 0.19
N HIS A 104 2.48 -7.52 1.51
CA HIS A 104 1.32 -7.57 2.40
C HIS A 104 1.04 -6.25 3.14
N PHE A 105 1.96 -5.28 3.12
CA PHE A 105 1.78 -3.99 3.79
C PHE A 105 1.42 -2.89 2.80
N HIS A 106 0.12 -2.74 2.51
CA HIS A 106 -0.44 -1.61 1.73
C HIS A 106 -0.79 -0.39 2.61
N GLY A 107 -0.19 -0.26 3.80
CA GLY A 107 -0.48 0.81 4.76
C GLY A 107 0.79 1.34 5.43
N THR A 108 0.80 2.65 5.72
CA THR A 108 1.89 3.44 6.30
C THR A 108 2.83 2.62 7.18
N VAL A 109 4.10 2.55 6.80
CA VAL A 109 5.14 1.76 7.48
C VAL A 109 5.54 2.43 8.80
N GLY A 110 4.62 2.42 9.77
CA GLY A 110 4.79 2.94 11.11
C GLY A 110 4.96 1.80 12.12
N GLY A 111 6.20 1.32 12.27
CA GLY A 111 6.60 0.50 13.42
C GLY A 111 6.28 -0.99 13.35
N VAL A 112 7.07 -1.76 12.60
CA VAL A 112 7.08 -3.23 12.76
C VAL A 112 8.05 -3.59 13.89
N GLN A 113 7.50 -4.00 15.03
CA GLN A 113 8.27 -4.55 16.15
C GLN A 113 8.63 -6.01 15.86
N THR A 114 9.85 -6.28 15.38
CA THR A 114 10.32 -7.65 15.08
C THR A 114 11.21 -8.19 16.20
N GLY A 115 10.64 -8.99 17.10
CA GLY A 115 11.36 -9.87 18.02
C GLY A 115 11.60 -11.24 17.39
N SER A 116 12.86 -11.67 17.36
CA SER A 116 13.35 -12.95 16.83
C SER A 116 12.65 -14.17 17.46
N HIS A 117 12.27 -15.14 16.62
CA HIS A 117 11.68 -16.45 16.95
C HIS A 117 10.19 -16.53 17.33
N ASN A 118 9.29 -16.13 16.43
CA ASN A 118 7.98 -16.76 16.37
C ASN A 118 7.54 -16.92 14.91
N THR A 119 7.28 -18.15 14.47
CA THR A 119 6.24 -18.42 13.47
C THR A 119 4.93 -17.96 14.07
N MET A 120 4.67 -16.66 13.97
CA MET A 120 3.41 -16.08 14.37
C MET A 120 2.47 -16.33 13.19
N SER A 121 1.60 -17.33 13.34
CA SER A 121 0.31 -17.30 12.66
C SER A 121 -0.29 -15.94 13.01
N VAL A 122 -0.20 -14.98 12.10
CA VAL A 122 -0.96 -13.75 12.18
C VAL A 122 -2.40 -14.15 11.91
N ALA A 123 -3.05 -14.73 12.92
CA ALA A 123 -4.46 -14.47 13.09
C ALA A 123 -4.51 -12.96 13.34
N GLN A 124 -4.74 -12.21 12.26
CA GLN A 124 -4.97 -10.78 12.33
C GLN A 124 -6.28 -10.63 13.11
N GLN A 125 -6.19 -10.64 14.45
CA GLN A 125 -7.20 -10.04 15.29
C GLN A 125 -7.09 -8.55 15.00
N ILE A 126 -7.78 -8.12 13.95
CA ILE A 126 -8.11 -6.73 13.73
C ILE A 126 -8.77 -6.30 15.02
N ASN A 127 -8.06 -5.58 15.89
CA ASN A 127 -8.68 -4.77 16.94
C ASN A 127 -9.31 -3.57 16.23
N ALA A 128 -10.28 -3.89 15.38
CA ALA A 128 -10.92 -3.07 14.37
C ALA A 128 -11.69 -1.85 14.88
N PRO A 129 -12.20 -1.77 16.13
CA PRO A 129 -13.10 -0.68 16.47
C PRO A 129 -12.46 0.71 16.36
N ALA A 130 -11.21 0.88 16.83
CA ALA A 130 -10.61 2.21 16.94
C ALA A 130 -10.10 2.77 15.60
N GLU A 131 -9.46 1.94 14.78
CA GLU A 131 -8.93 2.34 13.47
C GLU A 131 -10.04 2.62 12.47
N ILE A 132 -11.11 1.79 12.46
CA ILE A 132 -12.28 1.99 11.61
C ILE A 132 -12.98 3.34 11.92
N ILE A 133 -13.07 3.71 13.21
CA ILE A 133 -13.63 5.01 13.61
C ILE A 133 -12.78 6.18 13.04
N GLY A 134 -11.45 6.04 13.04
CA GLY A 134 -10.55 7.04 12.45
C GLY A 134 -10.77 7.23 10.94
N HIS A 135 -11.08 6.16 10.20
CA HIS A 135 -11.33 6.24 8.77
C HIS A 135 -12.63 6.97 8.41
N PHE A 136 -13.67 6.94 9.27
CA PHE A 136 -14.88 7.75 9.04
C PHE A 136 -14.60 9.26 9.09
N ALA A 137 -13.67 9.71 9.93
CA ALA A 137 -13.25 11.11 9.94
C ALA A 137 -12.57 11.51 8.61
N ALA A 138 -11.67 10.65 8.09
CA ALA A 138 -11.02 10.87 6.80
C ALA A 138 -12.02 10.88 5.63
N LEU A 139 -13.04 10.01 5.65
CA LEU A 139 -14.11 10.00 4.65
C LEU A 139 -14.95 11.28 4.68
N ARG A 140 -15.28 11.81 5.88
CA ARG A 140 -15.99 13.10 6.01
C ARG A 140 -15.18 14.25 5.45
N GLU A 141 -13.88 14.31 5.78
CA GLU A 141 -12.99 15.35 5.29
C GLU A 141 -12.88 15.30 3.75
N ALA A 142 -12.74 14.10 3.18
CA ALA A 142 -12.72 13.92 1.73
C ALA A 142 -14.06 14.33 1.08
N ALA A 143 -15.20 13.98 1.70
CA ALA A 143 -16.53 14.36 1.24
C ALA A 143 -16.74 15.88 1.24
N GLN A 144 -16.21 16.61 2.24
CA GLN A 144 -16.30 18.07 2.30
C GLN A 144 -15.57 18.77 1.15
N ARG A 145 -14.55 18.14 0.56
CA ARG A 145 -13.80 18.68 -0.59
C ARG A 145 -14.52 18.50 -1.92
N LEU A 146 -15.62 17.74 -1.94
CA LEU A 146 -16.41 17.55 -3.17
C LEU A 146 -17.19 18.83 -3.55
N PRO A 147 -17.51 18.98 -4.85
CA PRO A 147 -18.50 19.93 -5.34
C PRO A 147 -19.83 19.85 -4.58
N GLU A 148 -20.53 20.98 -4.45
CA GLU A 148 -21.74 21.12 -3.62
C GLU A 148 -22.85 20.12 -4.00
N ASP A 149 -23.00 19.84 -5.29
CA ASP A 149 -23.96 18.88 -5.85
C ASP A 149 -23.70 17.43 -5.44
N LYS A 150 -22.46 17.09 -5.06
CA LYS A 150 -22.05 15.73 -4.65
C LYS A 150 -21.76 15.61 -3.16
N ARG A 151 -21.45 16.73 -2.52
CA ARG A 151 -21.04 16.80 -1.11
C ARG A 151 -22.14 16.30 -0.18
N SER A 152 -23.37 16.77 -0.34
CA SER A 152 -24.50 16.36 0.52
C SER A 152 -24.69 14.84 0.48
N THR A 153 -24.73 14.27 -0.72
CA THR A 153 -24.88 12.83 -0.91
C THR A 153 -23.71 12.04 -0.34
N ALA A 154 -22.46 12.48 -0.55
CA ALA A 154 -21.30 11.80 0.03
C ALA A 154 -21.35 11.81 1.55
N ILE A 155 -21.69 12.94 2.18
CA ILE A 155 -21.82 13.04 3.64
C ILE A 155 -22.90 12.09 4.16
N GLU A 156 -24.09 12.09 3.57
CA GLU A 156 -25.18 11.17 3.94
C GLU A 156 -24.75 9.70 3.84
N MET A 157 -24.02 9.33 2.79
CA MET A 157 -23.54 7.95 2.63
C MET A 157 -22.47 7.59 3.66
N VAL A 158 -21.57 8.52 4.03
CA VAL A 158 -20.58 8.31 5.10
C VAL A 158 -21.28 8.10 6.44
N GLU A 159 -22.29 8.92 6.75
CA GLU A 159 -23.07 8.82 7.99
C GLU A 159 -23.85 7.50 8.05
N GLY A 160 -24.54 7.13 6.96
CA GLY A 160 -25.26 5.87 6.88
C GLY A 160 -24.35 4.65 7.02
N LEU A 161 -23.13 4.70 6.46
CA LEU A 161 -22.15 3.63 6.61
C LEU A 161 -21.60 3.55 8.04
N GLU A 162 -21.42 4.70 8.71
CA GLU A 162 -21.00 4.74 10.12
C GLU A 162 -22.09 4.22 11.07
N GLU A 163 -23.36 4.52 10.79
CA GLU A 163 -24.48 3.97 11.56
C GLU A 163 -24.55 2.44 11.45
N GLU A 164 -24.44 1.90 10.22
CA GLU A 164 -24.42 0.45 10.02
C GLU A 164 -23.21 -0.20 10.72
N ALA A 165 -22.05 0.48 10.74
CA ALA A 165 -20.87 0.02 11.48
C ALA A 165 -21.10 -0.09 13.00
N LYS A 166 -22.03 0.66 13.58
CA LYS A 166 -22.36 0.63 15.02
C LYS A 166 -23.36 -0.47 15.38
N LEU A 167 -24.04 -1.09 14.40
CA LEU A 167 -24.99 -2.16 14.65
C LEU A 167 -24.29 -3.48 14.95
N ASP A 168 -24.89 -4.29 15.82
CA ASP A 168 -24.46 -5.67 16.09
C ASP A 168 -24.74 -6.58 14.89
N LYS A 169 -25.73 -6.23 14.08
CA LYS A 169 -26.13 -6.92 12.85
C LYS A 169 -26.42 -5.87 11.76
N PRO A 170 -25.38 -5.37 11.08
CA PRO A 170 -25.54 -4.45 9.96
C PRO A 170 -26.40 -5.08 8.86
N ARG A 171 -26.87 -4.29 7.90
CA ARG A 171 -27.58 -4.81 6.73
C ARG A 171 -26.66 -4.81 5.52
N LYS A 172 -26.13 -5.98 5.15
CA LYS A 172 -25.21 -6.15 4.00
C LYS A 172 -25.60 -5.34 2.75
N GLY A 173 -26.87 -5.41 2.33
CA GLY A 173 -27.33 -4.68 1.15
C GLY A 173 -27.23 -3.14 1.25
N ARG A 174 -27.35 -2.58 2.47
CA ARG A 174 -27.17 -1.13 2.70
C ARG A 174 -25.70 -0.76 2.72
N VAL A 175 -24.88 -1.54 3.43
CA VAL A 175 -23.42 -1.35 3.52
C VAL A 175 -22.79 -1.35 2.12
N GLU A 176 -23.14 -2.33 1.28
CA GLU A 176 -22.67 -2.40 -0.11
C GLU A 176 -23.16 -1.21 -0.96
N SER A 177 -24.40 -0.77 -0.77
CA SER A 177 -24.97 0.37 -1.49
C SER A 177 -24.26 1.67 -1.15
N TYR A 178 -24.03 1.93 0.14
CA TYR A 178 -23.29 3.11 0.60
C TYR A 178 -21.84 3.05 0.12
N GLY A 179 -21.19 1.90 0.27
CA GLY A 179 -19.82 1.69 -0.19
C GLY A 179 -19.63 1.96 -1.69
N LYS A 180 -20.49 1.38 -2.55
CA LYS A 180 -20.43 1.60 -4.01
C LYS A 180 -20.62 3.08 -4.38
N THR A 181 -21.55 3.75 -3.72
CA THR A 181 -21.82 5.18 -3.96
C THR A 181 -20.62 6.03 -3.53
N LEU A 182 -20.03 5.73 -2.37
CA LEU A 182 -18.83 6.41 -1.88
C LEU A 182 -17.61 6.16 -2.77
N VAL A 183 -17.39 4.94 -3.26
CA VAL A 183 -16.28 4.64 -4.18
C VAL A 183 -16.42 5.45 -5.48
N SER A 184 -17.64 5.61 -5.98
CA SER A 184 -17.93 6.43 -7.18
C SER A 184 -17.65 7.92 -6.95
N LEU A 185 -17.98 8.44 -5.76
CA LEU A 185 -17.82 9.85 -5.42
C LEU A 185 -16.41 10.21 -4.93
N LEU A 186 -15.74 9.29 -4.23
CA LEU A 186 -14.44 9.44 -3.57
C LEU A 186 -13.46 8.41 -4.11
N VAL A 187 -13.19 8.45 -5.41
CA VAL A 187 -12.37 7.46 -6.13
C VAL A 187 -11.03 7.20 -5.42
N THR A 188 -10.37 8.25 -4.92
CA THR A 188 -9.07 8.16 -4.22
C THR A 188 -9.15 7.47 -2.85
N MET A 189 -10.34 7.36 -2.26
CA MET A 189 -10.58 6.68 -0.99
C MET A 189 -11.08 5.24 -1.19
N GLY A 190 -11.15 4.74 -2.44
CA GLY A 190 -11.69 3.43 -2.78
C GLY A 190 -11.17 2.27 -1.92
N PRO A 191 -9.86 2.14 -1.69
CA PRO A 191 -9.29 1.09 -0.83
C PRO A 191 -9.80 1.16 0.62
N ILE A 192 -9.86 2.36 1.20
CA ILE A 192 -10.35 2.58 2.56
C ILE A 192 -11.83 2.24 2.67
N ILE A 193 -12.63 2.64 1.70
CA ILE A 193 -14.08 2.36 1.67
C ILE A 193 -14.32 0.85 1.57
N LYS A 194 -13.57 0.16 0.70
CA LYS A 194 -13.66 -1.30 0.54
C LYS A 194 -13.32 -2.02 1.85
N MET A 195 -12.23 -1.62 2.51
CA MET A 195 -11.84 -2.18 3.81
C MET A 195 -12.93 -1.99 4.87
N ILE A 196 -13.56 -0.81 4.95
CA ILE A 196 -14.67 -0.56 5.90
C ILE A 196 -15.87 -1.46 5.58
N VAL A 197 -16.26 -1.55 4.30
CA VAL A 197 -17.38 -2.40 3.87
C VAL A 197 -17.14 -3.86 4.22
N ASP A 198 -15.96 -4.37 3.91
CA ASP A 198 -15.57 -5.76 4.19
C ASP A 198 -15.58 -6.01 5.70
N TRP A 199 -15.06 -5.09 6.51
CA TRP A 199 -15.12 -5.19 7.96
C TRP A 199 -16.55 -5.23 8.50
N ILE A 200 -17.43 -4.32 8.07
CA ILE A 200 -18.84 -4.31 8.51
C ILE A 200 -19.52 -5.62 8.10
N ALA A 201 -19.21 -6.16 6.93
CA ALA A 201 -19.76 -7.43 6.46
C ALA A 201 -19.32 -8.64 7.30
N THR A 202 -18.17 -8.58 7.99
CA THR A 202 -17.73 -9.66 8.90
C THR A 202 -18.50 -9.73 10.22
N LYS A 203 -19.32 -8.73 10.56
CA LYS A 203 -20.19 -8.74 11.75
C LYS A 203 -21.46 -9.61 11.62
N HIS A 204 -21.66 -10.25 10.47
CA HIS A 204 -22.83 -11.07 10.18
C HIS A 204 -22.73 -12.53 10.63
#